data_AF-A0A9Q0YAM3-F1
#
_entry.id   AF-A0A9Q0YAM3-F1
#
_cell.length_a   1.000
_cell.length_b   1.000
_cell.length_c   1.000
_cell.angle_alpha   90.00
_cell.angle_beta   90.00
_cell.angle_gamma   90.00
#
_symmetry.space_group_name_H-M   'P 1'
#
loop_
_entity.id
_entity.type
_entity.pdbx_description
1 polymer ?
#
loop_
_entity_poly.entity_id
_entity_poly.type
_entity_poly.pdbx_seq_one_letter_code
_entity_poly.pdbx_strand_id
1 'polypeptide(L)'
;MNSRQQLRKKQRVDYKALANGPLLPKCLRQIKESWSTKKLYELEIIDQKVVNEIETRFKSELQIAVKESLHCNRKCDSLVELSIPLPRDTFKVMTDCGVQISSKPGKWTLHELTDLNEVIGKDWYYRIVNRFSDFSYVKKGSFTYWPAERPPLHEYNFSDSGLSSKFTHRGFALKVKFVRGIGNKFDFESYIANSVNE
;
A
#
# COMPACT_ATOMS: atom_id res chain seq x y z
N MET A 1 32.80 -74.86 16.22
CA MET A 1 33.63 -74.25 15.16
C MET A 1 32.72 -73.64 14.12
N ASN A 2 32.58 -72.30 14.17
CA ASN A 2 32.92 -71.38 13.08
C ASN A 2 31.79 -71.21 12.05
N SER A 3 31.40 -70.03 11.57
CA SER A 3 31.70 -68.65 11.89
C SER A 3 30.70 -67.80 11.10
N ARG A 4 30.23 -66.73 11.73
CA ARG A 4 29.83 -65.43 11.17
C ARG A 4 30.08 -65.26 9.66
N GLN A 5 29.03 -64.94 8.90
CA GLN A 5 29.09 -63.95 7.81
C GLN A 5 27.66 -63.60 7.34
N GLN A 6 26.96 -62.75 8.11
CA GLN A 6 25.81 -62.01 7.60
C GLN A 6 26.34 -60.85 6.73
N LEU A 7 26.35 -61.05 5.41
CA LEU A 7 26.64 -60.01 4.44
C LEU A 7 25.46 -59.03 4.34
N ARG A 8 25.64 -57.83 4.91
CA ARG A 8 24.77 -56.67 4.70
C ARG A 8 24.75 -56.31 3.21
N LYS A 9 23.68 -56.67 2.49
CA LYS A 9 23.38 -56.10 1.17
C LYS A 9 23.05 -54.61 1.36
N LYS A 10 23.97 -53.73 0.98
CA LYS A 10 23.70 -52.29 0.85
C LYS A 10 22.61 -52.11 -0.21
N GLN A 11 21.41 -51.75 0.21
CA GLN A 11 20.33 -51.30 -0.67
C GLN A 11 20.83 -50.03 -1.37
N ARG A 12 21.09 -50.10 -2.67
CA ARG A 12 21.37 -48.92 -3.48
C ARG A 12 20.07 -48.12 -3.58
N VAL A 13 20.11 -46.86 -3.17
CA VAL A 13 19.01 -45.91 -3.34
C VAL A 13 18.81 -45.70 -4.84
N ASP A 14 17.60 -45.99 -5.32
CA ASP A 14 17.24 -45.73 -6.71
C ASP A 14 16.84 -44.26 -6.86
N TYR A 15 17.83 -43.42 -7.19
CA TYR A 15 17.64 -41.99 -7.39
C TYR A 15 16.69 -41.66 -8.55
N LYS A 16 16.44 -42.62 -9.47
CA LYS A 16 15.47 -42.45 -10.57
C LYS A 16 14.04 -42.55 -10.07
N ALA A 17 13.78 -43.38 -9.06
CA ALA A 17 12.47 -43.48 -8.42
C ALA A 17 12.15 -42.25 -7.56
N LEU A 18 13.18 -41.64 -6.94
CA LEU A 18 13.02 -40.40 -6.16
C LEU A 18 12.74 -39.18 -7.05
N ALA A 19 13.36 -39.08 -8.23
CA ALA A 19 13.16 -37.95 -9.15
C ALA A 19 11.76 -37.93 -9.79
N ASN A 20 11.13 -39.11 -9.94
CA ASN A 20 9.85 -39.24 -10.64
C ASN A 20 8.62 -39.19 -9.73
N GLY A 21 8.81 -39.10 -8.41
CA GLY A 21 7.72 -39.17 -7.43
C GLY A 21 6.98 -40.52 -7.44
N PRO A 22 6.12 -40.80 -6.44
CA PRO A 22 5.28 -41.99 -6.46
C PRO A 22 4.33 -41.93 -7.68
N LEU A 23 4.25 -43.05 -8.43
CA LEU A 23 3.28 -43.22 -9.50
C LEU A 23 1.87 -43.12 -8.91
N LEU A 24 1.21 -41.98 -9.16
CA LEU A 24 -0.18 -41.77 -8.76
C LEU A 24 -1.08 -42.86 -9.41
N PRO A 25 -2.13 -43.33 -8.70
CA PRO A 25 -3.05 -44.31 -9.25
C PRO A 25 -3.65 -43.81 -10.58
N LYS A 26 -3.76 -44.72 -11.57
CA LYS A 26 -4.24 -44.44 -12.94
C LYS A 26 -5.67 -43.85 -13.04
N CYS A 27 -6.37 -43.64 -11.92
CA CYS A 27 -7.67 -42.97 -11.86
C CYS A 27 -7.59 -41.44 -11.66
N LEU A 28 -6.42 -40.85 -11.43
CA LEU A 28 -6.23 -39.39 -11.45
C LEU A 28 -5.52 -38.98 -12.74
N ARG A 29 -6.13 -39.27 -13.89
CA ARG A 29 -5.82 -38.48 -15.09
C ARG A 29 -6.20 -37.05 -14.75
N GLN A 30 -5.19 -36.19 -14.66
CA GLN A 30 -5.33 -34.75 -14.57
C GLN A 30 -6.50 -34.33 -15.47
N ILE A 31 -7.59 -33.87 -14.85
CA ILE A 31 -8.45 -32.90 -15.49
C ILE A 31 -7.51 -31.71 -15.67
N LYS A 32 -6.84 -31.62 -16.83
CA LYS A 32 -6.37 -30.33 -17.30
C LYS A 32 -7.65 -29.54 -17.47
N GLU A 33 -8.03 -28.80 -16.44
CA GLU A 33 -9.01 -27.73 -16.57
C GLU A 33 -8.41 -26.75 -17.56
N SER A 34 -8.63 -27.00 -18.86
CA SER A 34 -8.48 -25.98 -19.87
C SER A 34 -9.60 -25.00 -19.58
N TRP A 35 -9.26 -23.95 -18.84
CA TRP A 35 -10.16 -22.84 -18.61
C TRP A 35 -10.67 -22.40 -19.98
N SER A 36 -11.99 -22.40 -20.16
CA SER A 36 -12.56 -21.85 -21.39
C SER A 36 -12.10 -20.40 -21.50
N THR A 37 -11.79 -19.94 -22.71
CA THR A 37 -11.40 -18.54 -22.95
C THR A 37 -12.38 -17.57 -22.29
N LYS A 38 -13.68 -17.91 -22.27
CA LYS A 38 -14.72 -17.18 -21.54
C LYS A 38 -14.45 -17.05 -20.03
N LYS A 39 -14.04 -18.13 -19.35
CA LYS A 39 -13.68 -18.07 -17.92
C LYS A 39 -12.38 -17.27 -17.68
N LEU A 40 -11.43 -17.31 -18.61
CA LEU A 40 -10.21 -16.49 -18.52
C LEU A 40 -10.54 -15.00 -18.63
N TYR A 41 -11.39 -14.61 -19.59
CA TYR A 41 -11.90 -13.23 -19.68
C TYR A 41 -12.72 -12.83 -18.46
N GLU A 42 -13.55 -13.73 -17.92
CA GLU A 42 -14.31 -13.46 -16.69
C GLU A 42 -13.38 -13.21 -15.49
N LEU A 43 -12.29 -13.96 -15.36
CA LEU A 43 -11.25 -13.73 -14.34
C LEU A 43 -10.51 -12.41 -14.57
N GLU A 44 -10.08 -12.10 -15.79
CA GLU A 44 -9.43 -10.82 -16.12
C GLU A 44 -10.36 -9.63 -15.80
N ILE A 45 -11.66 -9.74 -16.10
CA ILE A 45 -12.65 -8.71 -15.78
C ILE A 45 -12.84 -8.58 -14.26
N ILE A 46 -12.81 -9.69 -13.50
CA ILE A 46 -12.91 -9.67 -12.04
C ILE A 46 -11.66 -9.04 -11.44
N ASP A 47 -10.47 -9.46 -11.85
CA ASP A 47 -9.20 -8.93 -11.38
C ASP A 47 -9.10 -7.43 -11.69
N GLN A 48 -9.52 -7.00 -12.88
CA GLN A 48 -9.51 -5.60 -13.25
C GLN A 48 -10.56 -4.77 -12.49
N LYS A 49 -11.74 -5.33 -12.20
CA LYS A 49 -12.73 -4.69 -11.31
C LYS A 49 -12.21 -4.55 -9.88
N VAL A 50 -11.61 -5.60 -9.33
CA VAL A 50 -11.06 -5.61 -7.97
C VAL A 50 -9.90 -4.61 -7.85
N VAL A 51 -9.01 -4.55 -8.84
CA VAL A 51 -7.92 -3.55 -8.88
C VAL A 51 -8.48 -2.13 -8.96
N ASN A 52 -9.46 -1.87 -9.82
CA ASN A 52 -10.09 -0.55 -9.93
C ASN A 52 -10.81 -0.12 -8.63
N GLU A 53 -11.48 -1.06 -7.95
CA GLU A 53 -12.12 -0.81 -6.65
C GLU A 53 -11.09 -0.47 -5.56
N ILE A 54 -9.98 -1.20 -5.51
CA ILE A 54 -8.89 -0.97 -4.56
C ILE A 54 -8.24 0.40 -4.80
N GLU A 55 -7.97 0.77 -6.04
CA GLU A 55 -7.43 2.09 -6.39
C GLU A 55 -8.39 3.22 -6.04
N THR A 56 -9.67 3.04 -6.34
CA THR A 56 -10.72 4.02 -6.02
C THR A 56 -10.82 4.22 -4.51
N ARG A 57 -10.79 3.12 -3.75
CA ARG A 57 -10.80 3.16 -2.29
C ARG A 57 -9.58 3.89 -1.75
N PHE A 58 -8.38 3.57 -2.24
CA PHE A 58 -7.15 4.27 -1.82
C PHE A 58 -7.22 5.78 -2.08
N LYS A 59 -7.67 6.19 -3.28
CA LYS A 59 -7.86 7.61 -3.64
C LYS A 59 -8.81 8.30 -2.67
N SER A 60 -9.93 7.66 -2.34
CA SER A 60 -10.90 8.19 -1.38
C SER A 60 -10.34 8.28 0.04
N GLU A 61 -9.59 7.27 0.51
CA GLU A 61 -8.98 7.25 1.83
C GLU A 61 -7.94 8.36 1.98
N LEU A 62 -7.13 8.62 0.94
CA LEU A 62 -6.18 9.74 0.91
C LEU A 62 -6.91 11.09 0.99
N GLN A 63 -7.96 11.28 0.20
CA GLN A 63 -8.73 12.53 0.21
C GLN A 63 -9.37 12.78 1.59
N ILE A 64 -10.01 11.76 2.16
CA ILE A 64 -10.65 11.83 3.48
C ILE A 64 -9.60 12.15 4.55
N ALA A 65 -8.49 11.41 4.58
CA ALA A 65 -7.45 11.61 5.59
C ALA A 65 -6.86 13.03 5.55
N VAL A 66 -6.64 13.58 4.35
CA VAL A 66 -6.21 14.98 4.21
C VAL A 66 -7.29 15.91 4.74
N LYS A 67 -8.53 15.79 4.27
CA LYS A 67 -9.65 16.67 4.70
C LYS A 67 -9.92 16.64 6.20
N GLU A 68 -9.80 15.48 6.85
CA GLU A 68 -9.97 15.34 8.29
C GLU A 68 -8.86 16.05 9.08
N SER A 69 -7.64 16.02 8.57
CA SER A 69 -6.50 16.72 9.18
C SER A 69 -6.53 18.25 8.99
N LEU A 70 -7.31 18.75 8.03
CA LEU A 70 -7.62 20.16 7.84
C LEU A 70 -8.66 20.63 8.84
N HIS A 71 -8.21 20.97 10.05
CA HIS A 71 -9.06 21.50 11.10
C HIS A 71 -8.48 22.80 11.66
N CYS A 72 -9.35 23.71 12.09
CA CYS A 72 -8.94 24.96 12.73
C CYS A 72 -8.77 24.74 14.23
N ASN A 73 -7.62 24.17 14.65
CA ASN A 73 -7.18 24.28 16.04
C ASN A 73 -5.80 24.95 16.05
N ARG A 74 -5.70 26.04 16.84
CA ARG A 74 -4.51 26.88 17.10
C ARG A 74 -4.26 27.98 16.05
N LYS A 75 -3.53 29.02 16.46
CA LYS A 75 -3.24 30.26 15.68
C LYS A 75 -1.99 30.15 14.79
N CYS A 76 -1.48 28.96 14.49
CA CYS A 76 -0.22 28.80 13.78
C CYS A 76 -0.22 27.65 12.76
N ASP A 77 0.60 27.82 11.72
CA ASP A 77 0.94 26.78 10.76
C ASP A 77 1.43 25.53 11.50
N SER A 78 0.88 24.37 11.16
CA SER A 78 1.22 23.12 11.82
C SER A 78 1.61 22.05 10.81
N LEU A 79 2.67 21.32 11.11
CA LEU A 79 3.06 20.16 10.33
C LEU A 79 2.09 19.00 10.57
N VAL A 80 1.61 18.40 9.49
CA VAL A 80 0.75 17.22 9.47
C VAL A 80 1.52 16.06 8.85
N GLU A 81 1.44 14.88 9.48
CA GLU A 81 2.01 13.63 8.97
C GLU A 81 0.91 12.56 8.97
N LEU A 82 0.69 11.94 7.82
CA LEU A 82 -0.32 10.91 7.60
C LEU A 82 0.34 9.60 7.13
N SER A 83 -0.32 8.49 7.43
CA SER A 83 0.12 7.15 7.03
C SER A 83 -1.08 6.39 6.49
N ILE A 84 -1.25 6.41 5.18
CA ILE A 84 -2.41 5.83 4.50
C ILE A 84 -2.04 4.42 4.04
N PRO A 85 -2.84 3.38 4.35
CA PRO A 85 -2.59 2.03 3.85
C PRO A 85 -2.45 2.02 2.32
N LEU A 86 -1.42 1.34 1.82
CA LEU A 86 -1.16 1.22 0.40
C LEU A 86 -1.22 -0.26 -0.01
N PRO A 87 -1.97 -0.62 -1.07
CA PRO A 87 -1.92 -1.95 -1.65
C PRO A 87 -0.50 -2.30 -2.10
N ARG A 88 -0.13 -3.59 -2.02
CA ARG A 88 1.21 -4.05 -2.38
C ARG A 88 1.56 -3.74 -3.84
N ASP A 89 0.61 -3.93 -4.74
CA ASP A 89 0.85 -3.74 -6.18
C ASP A 89 1.06 -2.26 -6.50
N THR A 90 0.24 -1.37 -5.93
CA THR A 90 0.43 0.08 -6.01
C THR A 90 1.75 0.53 -5.38
N PHE A 91 2.12 -0.03 -4.22
CA PHE A 91 3.42 0.23 -3.59
C PHE A 91 4.56 -0.10 -4.55
N LYS A 92 4.53 -1.29 -5.15
CA LYS A 92 5.55 -1.74 -6.09
C LYS A 92 5.63 -0.84 -7.32
N VAL A 93 4.49 -0.48 -7.92
CA VAL A 93 4.44 0.45 -9.05
C VAL A 93 5.02 1.82 -8.67
N MET A 94 4.69 2.35 -7.50
CA MET A 94 5.22 3.65 -7.04
C MET A 94 6.72 3.61 -6.75
N THR A 95 7.25 2.50 -6.21
CA THR A 95 8.69 2.35 -6.00
C THR A 95 9.45 2.14 -7.30
N ASP A 96 8.85 1.45 -8.27
CA ASP A 96 9.51 1.04 -9.51
C ASP A 96 9.39 2.11 -10.62
N CYS A 97 8.28 2.88 -10.68
CA CYS A 97 7.98 3.88 -11.71
C CYS A 97 8.14 5.34 -11.25
N GLY A 98 8.51 5.58 -9.99
CA GLY A 98 8.47 6.91 -9.40
C GLY A 98 9.39 7.92 -10.08
N VAL A 99 8.81 8.92 -10.75
CA VAL A 99 9.48 10.05 -11.41
C VAL A 99 10.34 10.80 -10.38
N GLN A 100 11.67 10.65 -10.41
CA GLN A 100 12.59 11.33 -9.49
C GLN A 100 12.49 12.86 -9.63
N ILE A 101 11.96 13.55 -8.61
CA ILE A 101 11.99 15.03 -8.52
C ILE A 101 12.74 15.50 -7.25
N SER A 102 13.27 14.59 -6.42
CA SER A 102 14.12 14.99 -5.28
C SER A 102 15.36 14.11 -5.14
N SER A 103 16.38 14.68 -4.48
CA SER A 103 17.69 14.08 -4.22
C SER A 103 17.68 12.83 -3.33
N LYS A 104 16.51 12.40 -2.84
CA LYS A 104 16.31 11.13 -2.13
C LYS A 104 15.39 10.22 -2.97
N PRO A 105 15.83 9.00 -3.33
CA PRO A 105 15.00 8.07 -4.10
C PRO A 105 13.69 7.79 -3.34
N GLY A 106 12.57 7.85 -4.05
CA GLY A 106 11.25 7.46 -3.52
C GLY A 106 10.48 8.52 -2.73
N LYS A 107 10.89 9.80 -2.73
CA LYS A 107 10.16 10.89 -2.07
C LYS A 107 9.87 12.05 -3.01
N TRP A 108 8.60 12.45 -3.08
CA TRP A 108 8.09 13.45 -4.03
C TRP A 108 7.38 14.58 -3.31
N THR A 109 7.62 15.81 -3.79
CA THR A 109 6.94 17.01 -3.31
C THR A 109 6.09 17.59 -4.43
N LEU A 110 4.83 17.90 -4.14
CA LEU A 110 3.98 18.63 -5.06
C LEU A 110 4.34 20.11 -5.03
N HIS A 111 4.71 20.63 -6.19
CA HIS A 111 4.87 22.07 -6.39
C HIS A 111 3.49 22.74 -6.46
N GLU A 112 2.61 22.17 -7.29
CA GLU A 112 1.21 22.57 -7.41
C GLU A 112 0.28 21.55 -6.75
N LEU A 113 -0.70 22.04 -5.98
CA LEU A 113 -1.68 21.15 -5.33
C LEU A 113 -2.70 20.61 -6.34
N THR A 114 -2.85 21.29 -7.47
CA THR A 114 -3.74 20.92 -8.57
C THR A 114 -3.25 19.68 -9.33
N ASP A 115 -1.95 19.37 -9.28
CA ASP A 115 -1.36 18.16 -9.88
C ASP A 115 -2.02 16.87 -9.39
N LEU A 116 -2.61 16.88 -8.19
CA LEU A 116 -3.27 15.73 -7.59
C LEU A 116 -4.79 15.68 -7.87
N ASN A 117 -5.35 16.68 -8.56
CA ASN A 117 -6.79 16.79 -8.79
C ASN A 117 -7.34 15.63 -9.64
N GLU A 118 -6.58 15.14 -10.62
CA GLU A 118 -6.98 14.00 -11.44
C GLU A 118 -6.98 12.68 -10.63
N VAL A 119 -6.24 12.64 -9.53
CA VAL A 119 -6.05 11.42 -8.72
C VAL A 119 -7.08 11.36 -7.59
N ILE A 120 -7.23 12.43 -6.81
CA ILE A 120 -8.08 12.43 -5.60
C ILE A 120 -9.25 13.42 -5.67
N GLY A 121 -9.51 13.99 -6.85
CA GLY A 121 -10.59 14.95 -7.08
C GLY A 121 -10.19 16.38 -6.77
N LYS A 122 -11.08 17.32 -7.09
CA LYS A 122 -10.87 18.76 -6.87
C LYS A 122 -11.07 19.16 -5.41
N ASP A 123 -10.59 20.35 -5.06
CA ASP A 123 -10.83 21.02 -3.77
C ASP A 123 -10.36 20.23 -2.53
N TRP A 124 -9.53 19.20 -2.70
CA TRP A 124 -9.08 18.32 -1.63
C TRP A 124 -8.19 19.03 -0.59
N TYR A 125 -7.52 20.10 -1.02
CA TYR A 125 -6.45 20.78 -0.29
C TYR A 125 -6.92 21.93 0.62
N TYR A 126 -8.22 22.20 0.72
CA TYR A 126 -8.77 23.14 1.69
C TYR A 126 -10.07 22.63 2.31
N ARG A 127 -10.48 23.21 3.44
CA ARG A 127 -11.75 22.92 4.11
C ARG A 127 -12.29 24.14 4.81
N ILE A 128 -13.55 24.45 4.56
CA ILE A 128 -14.32 25.39 5.38
C ILE A 128 -14.79 24.64 6.63
N VAL A 129 -14.43 25.13 7.80
CA VAL A 129 -14.57 24.42 9.07
C VAL A 129 -15.86 24.83 9.81
N ASN A 130 -16.39 26.03 9.55
CA ASN A 130 -17.63 26.49 10.18
C ASN A 130 -18.43 27.47 9.31
N ARG A 131 -19.61 27.86 9.81
CA ARG A 131 -20.53 28.82 9.17
C ARG A 131 -19.99 30.25 9.03
N PHE A 132 -18.89 30.57 9.72
CA PHE A 132 -18.23 31.87 9.65
C PHE A 132 -17.11 31.89 8.60
N SER A 133 -16.98 30.82 7.82
CA SER A 133 -15.96 30.65 6.80
C SER A 133 -14.53 30.66 7.35
N ASP A 134 -14.34 30.24 8.61
CA ASP A 134 -13.00 29.82 9.04
C ASP A 134 -12.58 28.65 8.18
N PHE A 135 -11.36 28.69 7.66
CA PHE A 135 -10.88 27.66 6.76
C PHE A 135 -9.46 27.21 7.11
N SER A 136 -9.17 25.99 6.70
CA SER A 136 -7.85 25.40 6.78
C SER A 136 -7.44 24.86 5.42
N TYR A 137 -6.15 24.93 5.11
CA TYR A 137 -5.64 24.59 3.79
C TYR A 137 -4.26 23.93 3.87
N VAL A 138 -3.89 23.24 2.81
CA VAL A 138 -2.54 22.73 2.59
C VAL A 138 -1.70 23.85 1.99
N LYS A 139 -0.55 24.16 2.58
CA LYS A 139 0.36 25.16 2.06
C LYS A 139 1.03 24.65 0.77
N LYS A 140 0.97 25.43 -0.30
CA LYS A 140 1.61 25.15 -1.59
C LYS A 140 3.10 24.86 -1.41
N GLY A 141 3.64 23.88 -2.15
CA GLY A 141 5.03 23.43 -2.03
C GLY A 141 5.38 22.65 -0.75
N SER A 142 4.44 22.45 0.19
CA SER A 142 4.70 21.69 1.42
C SER A 142 4.30 20.22 1.35
N PHE A 143 3.45 19.86 0.38
CA PHE A 143 2.88 18.51 0.29
C PHE A 143 3.89 17.53 -0.26
N THR A 144 4.30 16.58 0.57
CA THR A 144 5.34 15.61 0.27
C THR A 144 4.83 14.20 0.56
N TYR A 145 5.11 13.24 -0.33
CA TYR A 145 4.67 11.86 -0.18
C TYR A 145 5.74 10.84 -0.57
N TRP A 146 5.69 9.66 0.04
CA TRP A 146 6.56 8.53 -0.27
C TRP A 146 5.96 7.19 0.19
N PRO A 147 6.09 6.11 -0.58
CA PRO A 147 5.77 4.77 -0.14
C PRO A 147 6.75 4.33 0.94
N ALA A 148 6.25 3.64 1.96
CA ALA A 148 7.05 3.03 3.00
C ALA A 148 6.44 1.70 3.47
N GLU A 149 7.30 0.75 3.83
CA GLU A 149 6.87 -0.42 4.61
C GLU A 149 6.48 0.01 6.02
N ARG A 150 5.40 -0.59 6.55
CA ARG A 150 5.00 -0.33 7.93
C ARG A 150 5.90 -1.12 8.87
N PRO A 151 6.35 -0.52 10.00
CA PRO A 151 7.18 -1.24 10.97
C PRO A 151 6.52 -2.57 11.36
N PRO A 152 7.26 -3.68 11.40
CA PRO A 152 6.69 -4.97 11.77
C PRO A 152 6.11 -4.93 13.17
N LEU A 153 5.05 -5.71 13.42
CA LEU A 153 4.52 -5.90 14.77
C LEU A 153 5.31 -7.02 15.43
N HIS A 154 5.90 -6.72 16.59
CA HIS A 154 6.58 -7.68 17.43
C HIS A 154 5.60 -8.15 18.51
N GLU A 155 5.17 -9.40 18.40
CA GLU A 155 4.23 -10.02 19.34
C GLU A 155 4.97 -11.05 20.17
N TYR A 156 4.71 -11.03 21.48
CA TYR A 156 5.29 -11.97 22.43
C TYR A 156 4.16 -12.75 23.07
N ASN A 157 4.22 -14.08 22.96
CA ASN A 157 3.22 -14.96 23.54
C ASN A 157 3.89 -15.89 24.56
N PHE A 158 3.33 -15.95 25.75
CA PHE A 158 3.70 -16.94 26.76
C PHE A 158 2.90 -18.22 26.54
N SER A 159 3.60 -19.34 26.42
CA SER A 159 3.02 -20.69 26.46
C SER A 159 3.70 -21.51 27.54
N ASP A 160 3.15 -22.69 27.87
CA ASP A 160 3.76 -23.63 28.83
C ASP A 160 5.18 -24.07 28.43
N SER A 161 5.54 -23.90 27.15
CA SER A 161 6.87 -24.17 26.59
C SER A 161 7.83 -22.97 26.64
N GLY A 162 7.43 -21.83 27.21
CA GLY A 162 8.25 -20.63 27.36
C GLY A 162 7.77 -19.42 26.55
N LEU A 163 8.64 -18.40 26.43
CA LEU A 163 8.36 -17.17 25.68
C LEU A 163 8.61 -17.38 24.19
N SER A 164 7.58 -17.21 23.37
CA SER A 164 7.70 -17.19 21.91
C SER A 164 7.54 -15.77 21.37
N SER A 165 8.28 -15.44 20.31
CA SER A 165 8.12 -14.18 19.58
C SER A 165 7.67 -14.44 18.15
N LYS A 166 6.81 -13.56 17.65
CA LYS A 166 6.31 -13.57 16.27
C LYS A 166 6.47 -12.19 15.66
N PHE A 167 6.94 -12.18 14.41
CA PHE A 167 7.05 -10.97 13.60
C PHE A 167 5.92 -10.98 12.58
N THR A 168 5.02 -10.00 12.67
CA THR A 168 3.89 -9.86 11.74
C THR A 168 4.12 -8.66 10.82
N HIS A 169 4.20 -8.92 9.51
CA HIS A 169 4.31 -7.86 8.50
C HIS A 169 3.00 -7.06 8.44
N ARG A 170 3.06 -5.73 8.64
CA ARG A 170 1.87 -4.86 8.76
C ARG A 170 1.40 -4.26 7.44
N GLY A 171 2.02 -4.64 6.33
CA GLY A 171 1.70 -4.12 4.99
C GLY A 171 2.46 -2.84 4.67
N PHE A 172 2.00 -2.17 3.61
CA PHE A 172 2.63 -0.97 3.06
C PHE A 172 1.78 0.26 3.35
N ALA A 173 2.39 1.44 3.28
CA ALA A 173 1.70 2.69 3.46
C ALA A 173 2.26 3.78 2.55
N LEU A 174 1.40 4.69 2.08
CA LEU A 174 1.80 5.98 1.58
C LEU A 174 1.96 6.92 2.79
N LYS A 175 3.18 7.38 3.01
CA LYS A 175 3.47 8.46 3.95
C LYS A 175 3.22 9.77 3.25
N VAL A 176 2.50 10.66 3.92
CA VAL A 176 2.20 12.01 3.44
C VAL A 176 2.56 13.00 4.53
N LYS A 177 3.15 14.12 4.13
CA LYS A 177 3.57 15.20 5.03
C LYS A 177 3.26 16.53 4.38
N PHE A 178 2.68 17.46 5.13
CA PHE A 178 2.45 18.82 4.64
C PHE A 178 2.31 19.81 5.78
N VAL A 179 2.38 21.10 5.44
CA VAL A 179 2.09 22.19 6.37
C VAL A 179 0.64 22.61 6.17
N ARG A 180 -0.12 22.56 7.26
CA ARG A 180 -1.49 23.07 7.31
C ARG A 180 -1.47 24.54 7.69
N GLY A 181 -2.03 25.37 6.82
CA GLY A 181 -2.37 26.76 7.09
C GLY A 181 -3.79 26.90 7.65
N ILE A 182 -4.02 28.02 8.32
CA ILE A 182 -5.31 28.41 8.90
C ILE A 182 -5.56 29.85 8.50
N GLY A 183 -6.78 30.15 8.08
CA GLY A 183 -7.19 31.51 7.75
C GLY A 183 -8.67 31.75 8.01
N ASN A 184 -9.08 32.99 7.84
CA ASN A 184 -10.47 33.43 7.93
C ASN A 184 -11.08 33.62 6.54
N LYS A 185 -12.33 34.07 6.49
CA LYS A 185 -13.04 34.33 5.23
C LYS A 185 -12.26 35.20 4.22
N PHE A 186 -11.62 36.28 4.67
CA PHE A 186 -10.87 37.18 3.79
C PHE A 186 -9.61 36.51 3.22
N ASP A 187 -8.92 35.71 4.03
CA ASP A 187 -7.77 34.96 3.54
C ASP A 187 -8.20 33.87 2.56
N PHE A 188 -9.41 33.30 2.72
CA PHE A 188 -9.97 32.32 1.78
C PHE A 188 -10.27 32.93 0.42
N GLU A 189 -10.96 34.07 0.38
CA GLU A 189 -11.27 34.79 -0.86
C GLU A 189 -9.99 35.16 -1.62
N SER A 190 -8.97 35.61 -0.90
CA SER A 190 -7.64 35.90 -1.45
C SER A 190 -6.93 34.64 -1.94
N TYR A 191 -7.00 33.54 -1.18
CA TYR A 191 -6.38 32.26 -1.54
C TYR A 191 -6.99 31.68 -2.83
N ILE A 192 -8.31 31.72 -2.97
CA ILE A 192 -9.00 31.26 -4.18
C ILE A 192 -8.67 32.16 -5.38
N ALA A 193 -8.72 33.48 -5.22
CA ALA A 193 -8.39 34.42 -6.30
C ALA A 193 -6.98 34.21 -6.86
N ASN A 194 -6.02 33.90 -6.00
CA ASN A 194 -4.64 33.60 -6.42
C ASN A 194 -4.53 32.20 -7.07
N SER A 195 -5.36 31.24 -6.69
CA SER A 195 -5.36 29.89 -7.29
C SER A 195 -6.06 29.78 -8.65
N VAL A 196 -6.83 30.80 -9.06
CA VAL A 196 -7.57 30.83 -10.35
C VAL A 196 -6.81 31.61 -11.43
N ASN A 197 -5.83 32.43 -11.04
CA ASN A 197 -5.07 33.30 -11.96
C ASN A 197 -3.67 32.72 -12.32
N GLU A 198 -3.32 31.53 -11.84
CA GLU A 198 -2.13 30.75 -12.21
C GLU A 198 -2.54 29.56 -13.07
#